data_AF-E3GYB0-F1
#
_entry.id   AF-E3GYB0-F1
#
_cell.length_a   1.000
_cell.length_b   1.000
_cell.length_c   1.000
_cell.angle_alpha   90.00
_cell.angle_beta   90.00
_cell.angle_gamma   90.00
#
_symmetry.space_group_name_H-M   'P 1'
#
loop_
_entity.id
_entity.type
_entity.pdbx_description
1 polymer ?
#
loop_
_entity_poly.entity_id
_entity_poly.type
_entity_poly.pdbx_seq_one_letter_code
_entity_poly.pdbx_strand_id
1 'polypeptide(L)'
;MKIKEKYMKYCPSCGKSYNKNANFCEECGTQLKEINIVKDAVIASEESEDVIVVSSNHIPGYEIVETIGFVYGLTVRSRGLGGQIAAFLRSLIGGEIKEYVTMMEHSRQEALERLIEHARNMGANAVISTRFDSSEISNVMQEILAYGTAVKVKKKEKEENVSVNI
;
A
#
# COMPACT_ATOMS: atom_id res chain seq x y z
N MET A 1 18.78 13.01 28.06
CA MET A 1 19.38 11.94 27.24
C MET A 1 19.33 12.42 25.78
N LYS A 2 20.46 12.78 25.15
CA LYS A 2 20.47 13.28 23.76
C LYS A 2 20.22 12.10 22.81
N ILE A 3 19.12 12.14 22.08
CA ILE A 3 18.83 11.16 21.01
C ILE A 3 19.90 11.36 19.94
N LYS A 4 20.72 10.33 19.67
CA LYS A 4 21.73 10.39 18.60
C LYS A 4 21.01 10.25 17.27
N GLU A 5 21.13 11.24 16.39
CA GLU A 5 20.59 11.20 15.03
C GLU A 5 21.11 9.97 14.28
N LYS A 6 20.21 9.08 13.85
CA LYS A 6 20.55 7.83 13.16
C LYS A 6 20.27 8.01 11.68
N TYR A 7 21.30 8.39 10.93
CA TYR A 7 21.24 8.50 9.48
C TYR A 7 21.49 7.15 8.82
N MET A 8 20.68 6.83 7.82
CA MET A 8 20.83 5.66 6.96
C MET A 8 20.59 6.08 5.52
N LYS A 9 21.11 5.32 4.56
CA LYS A 9 20.91 5.61 3.14
C LYS A 9 19.90 4.63 2.55
N TYR A 10 19.16 5.03 1.53
CA TYR A 10 18.26 4.15 0.79
C TYR A 10 18.40 4.32 -0.71
N CYS A 11 18.03 3.28 -1.44
CA CYS A 11 17.95 3.32 -2.88
C CYS A 11 16.54 3.78 -3.31
N PRO A 12 16.40 4.91 -4.04
CA PRO A 12 15.09 5.36 -4.52
C PRO A 12 14.53 4.50 -5.66
N SER A 13 15.36 3.62 -6.27
CA SER A 13 14.94 2.75 -7.37
C SER A 13 14.44 1.39 -6.91
N CYS A 14 14.99 0.81 -5.84
CA CYS A 14 14.62 -0.54 -5.36
C CYS A 14 14.16 -0.59 -3.90
N GLY A 15 14.21 0.52 -3.17
CA GLY A 15 13.71 0.63 -1.79
C GLY A 15 14.63 0.05 -0.73
N LYS A 16 15.77 -0.56 -1.08
CA LYS A 16 16.69 -1.14 -0.08
C LYS A 16 17.39 -0.08 0.76
N SER A 17 17.56 -0.41 2.03
CA SER A 17 18.29 0.39 3.01
C SER A 17 19.74 -0.05 3.13
N TYR A 18 20.64 0.90 3.33
CA TYR A 18 22.08 0.74 3.35
C TYR A 18 22.67 1.53 4.51
N ASN A 19 23.79 1.05 5.06
CA ASN A 19 24.53 1.82 6.05
C ASN A 19 25.00 3.18 5.46
N LYS A 20 25.27 4.15 6.33
CA LYS A 20 25.63 5.53 5.95
C LYS A 20 26.84 5.65 5.00
N ASN A 21 27.71 4.65 4.94
CA ASN A 21 28.96 4.71 4.19
C ASN A 21 28.81 4.28 2.72
N ALA A 22 27.69 3.66 2.33
CA ALA A 22 27.44 3.30 0.95
C ALA A 22 27.10 4.55 0.10
N ASN A 23 27.58 4.63 -1.13
CA ASN A 23 27.25 5.74 -2.05
C ASN A 23 26.32 5.31 -3.19
N PHE A 24 26.37 4.02 -3.56
CA PHE A 24 25.60 3.44 -4.65
C PHE A 24 24.92 2.15 -4.19
N CYS A 25 23.77 1.84 -4.79
CA CYS A 25 23.05 0.60 -4.58
C CYS A 25 23.82 -0.57 -5.19
N GLU A 26 24.09 -1.60 -4.39
CA GLU A 26 24.77 -2.83 -4.83
C GLU A 26 23.98 -3.66 -5.85
N GLU A 27 22.67 -3.41 -5.99
CA GLU A 27 21.81 -4.18 -6.90
C GLU A 27 21.55 -3.49 -8.23
N CYS A 28 21.35 -2.17 -8.23
CA CYS A 28 20.94 -1.43 -9.43
C CYS A 28 21.86 -0.27 -9.80
N GLY A 29 22.92 -0.01 -9.03
CA GLY A 29 23.88 1.08 -9.30
C GLY A 29 23.36 2.50 -9.05
N THR A 30 22.10 2.66 -8.64
CA THR A 30 21.51 3.98 -8.36
C THR A 30 22.20 4.64 -7.16
N GLN A 31 22.41 5.95 -7.23
CA GLN A 31 22.95 6.75 -6.12
C GLN A 31 21.99 6.73 -4.93
N LEU A 32 22.53 6.46 -3.75
CA LEU A 32 21.73 6.38 -2.54
C LEU A 32 21.41 7.77 -1.99
N LYS A 33 20.20 7.93 -1.46
CA LYS A 33 19.75 9.14 -0.77
C LYS A 33 19.83 8.95 0.74
N GLU A 34 20.11 10.03 1.47
CA GLU A 34 20.12 10.01 2.94
C GLU A 34 18.70 10.14 3.48
N ILE A 35 18.40 9.34 4.52
CA ILE A 35 17.19 9.41 5.34
C ILE A 35 17.62 9.75 6.75
N ASN A 36 16.92 10.72 7.35
CA ASN A 36 17.03 10.98 8.78
C ASN A 36 15.93 10.17 9.46
N ILE A 37 16.26 8.97 9.96
CA ILE A 37 15.27 8.04 10.50
C ILE A 37 14.46 8.66 11.63
N VAL A 38 15.05 9.56 12.42
CA VAL A 38 14.34 10.19 13.55
C VAL A 38 13.38 11.27 13.06
N LYS A 39 13.82 12.15 12.17
CA LYS A 39 12.97 13.22 11.62
C LYS A 39 11.89 12.67 10.70
N ASP A 40 12.25 11.73 9.83
CA ASP A 40 11.32 11.15 8.86
C ASP A 40 10.31 10.21 9.55
N ALA A 41 10.70 9.51 10.63
CA ALA A 41 9.73 8.74 11.43
C ALA A 41 8.78 9.62 12.24
N VAL A 42 9.25 10.76 12.77
CA VAL A 42 8.40 11.73 13.49
C VAL A 42 7.39 12.37 12.54
N ILE A 43 7.82 12.78 11.34
CA ILE A 43 6.93 13.31 10.29
C ILE A 43 5.95 12.22 9.80
N ALA A 44 6.40 10.97 9.64
CA ALA A 44 5.53 9.86 9.26
C ALA A 44 4.50 9.51 10.34
N SER A 45 4.78 9.76 11.62
CA SER A 45 3.88 9.42 12.73
C SER A 45 2.85 10.49 13.07
N GLU A 46 3.04 11.75 12.64
CA GLU A 46 2.18 12.88 13.04
C GLU A 46 1.21 13.37 11.95
N GLU A 47 1.32 12.93 10.69
CA GLU A 47 0.43 13.36 9.59
C GLU A 47 -0.34 12.24 8.86
N SER A 48 -0.36 11.00 9.35
CA SER A 48 -1.23 9.97 8.77
C SER A 48 -2.55 9.88 9.53
N GLU A 49 -3.51 10.77 9.22
CA GLU A 49 -4.91 10.35 9.32
C GLU A 49 -5.07 9.13 8.40
N ASP A 50 -5.33 7.97 8.99
CA ASP A 50 -5.47 6.71 8.28
C ASP A 50 -6.59 6.86 7.22
N VAL A 51 -6.23 6.75 5.94
CA VAL A 51 -7.20 6.77 4.85
C VAL A 51 -8.05 5.51 4.99
N ILE A 52 -9.33 5.66 5.29
CA ILE A 52 -10.23 4.52 5.45
C ILE A 52 -10.44 3.86 4.09
N VAL A 53 -10.05 2.60 3.94
CA VAL A 53 -10.27 1.85 2.70
C VAL A 53 -11.33 0.79 2.90
N VAL A 54 -12.39 0.83 2.10
CA VAL A 54 -13.47 -0.16 2.12
C VAL A 54 -13.82 -0.66 0.73
N SER A 55 -14.31 -1.89 0.65
CA SER A 55 -14.89 -2.46 -0.56
C SER A 55 -16.36 -2.05 -0.76
N SER A 56 -17.05 -1.58 0.27
CA SER A 56 -18.42 -1.07 0.18
C SER A 56 -18.46 0.31 -0.48
N ASN A 57 -19.64 0.68 -1.02
CA ASN A 57 -19.85 2.00 -1.62
C ASN A 57 -20.04 3.12 -0.58
N HIS A 58 -20.24 2.75 0.69
CA HIS A 58 -20.43 3.67 1.81
C HIS A 58 -19.74 3.11 3.07
N ILE A 59 -19.48 3.98 4.05
CA ILE A 59 -18.85 3.62 5.32
C ILE A 59 -19.87 3.83 6.45
N PRO A 60 -20.41 2.77 7.08
CA PRO A 60 -21.34 2.91 8.20
C PRO A 60 -20.77 3.78 9.33
N GLY A 61 -21.59 4.68 9.87
CA GLY A 61 -21.16 5.66 10.87
C GLY A 61 -20.43 6.88 10.31
N TYR A 62 -20.27 6.97 8.98
CA TYR A 62 -19.71 8.13 8.29
C TYR A 62 -20.66 8.63 7.20
N GLU A 63 -20.53 9.91 6.88
CA GLU A 63 -21.17 10.59 5.76
C GLU A 63 -20.11 11.04 4.76
N ILE A 64 -20.35 10.79 3.47
CA ILE A 64 -19.50 11.29 2.38
C ILE A 64 -19.86 12.76 2.15
N VAL A 65 -18.91 13.65 2.41
CA VAL A 65 -19.10 15.10 2.25
C VAL A 65 -18.57 15.63 0.92
N GLU A 66 -17.67 14.90 0.27
CA GLU A 66 -17.08 15.26 -1.01
C GLU A 66 -16.63 14.00 -1.76
N THR A 67 -16.94 13.90 -3.05
CA THR A 67 -16.34 12.90 -3.94
C THR A 67 -15.19 13.57 -4.70
N ILE A 68 -13.98 13.04 -4.53
CA ILE A 68 -12.78 13.61 -5.14
C ILE A 68 -12.53 13.02 -6.52
N GLY A 69 -12.60 11.70 -6.66
CA GLY A 69 -12.47 11.05 -7.96
C GLY A 69 -11.84 9.66 -7.91
N PHE A 70 -11.44 9.18 -9.08
CA PHE A 70 -10.82 7.87 -9.24
C PHE A 70 -9.39 7.86 -8.72
N VAL A 71 -9.02 6.81 -7.98
CA VAL A 71 -7.66 6.54 -7.51
C VAL A 71 -7.27 5.11 -7.81
N TYR A 72 -5.96 4.91 -7.97
CA TYR A 72 -5.37 3.61 -8.22
C TYR A 72 -3.95 3.50 -7.65
N GLY A 73 -3.52 2.26 -7.43
CA GLY A 73 -2.14 1.88 -7.16
C GLY A 73 -1.82 0.58 -7.88
N LEU A 74 -0.67 0.52 -8.55
CA LEU A 74 -0.27 -0.65 -9.36
C LEU A 74 1.10 -1.18 -8.94
N THR A 75 1.32 -2.47 -9.13
CA THR A 75 2.66 -3.07 -9.07
C THR A 75 2.78 -4.20 -10.09
N VAL A 76 4.00 -4.42 -10.58
CA VAL A 76 4.33 -5.52 -11.48
C VAL A 76 5.46 -6.33 -10.85
N ARG A 77 5.26 -7.64 -10.70
CA ARG A 77 6.25 -8.54 -10.11
C ARG A 77 6.57 -9.70 -11.04
N SER A 78 7.84 -10.10 -11.04
CA SER A 78 8.28 -11.34 -11.67
C SER A 78 7.96 -12.53 -10.76
N ARG A 79 7.48 -13.62 -11.34
CA ARG A 79 7.14 -14.87 -10.64
C ARG A 79 8.38 -15.65 -10.16
N GLY A 80 9.59 -15.21 -10.52
CA GLY A 80 10.87 -15.83 -10.11
C GLY A 80 11.08 -17.26 -10.67
N LEU A 81 12.31 -17.74 -10.74
CA LEU A 81 12.59 -19.09 -11.28
C LEU A 81 12.17 -20.22 -10.33
N GLY A 82 12.38 -20.06 -9.02
CA GLY A 82 12.04 -21.09 -8.03
C GLY A 82 10.54 -21.37 -7.94
N GLY A 83 9.72 -20.31 -7.94
CA GLY A 83 8.27 -20.45 -7.94
C GLY A 83 7.74 -21.09 -9.23
N GLN A 84 8.36 -20.83 -10.38
CA GLN A 84 7.98 -21.46 -11.65
C GLN A 84 8.24 -22.96 -11.68
N ILE A 85 9.37 -23.41 -11.13
CA ILE A 85 9.68 -24.86 -11.02
C ILE A 85 8.69 -25.53 -10.05
N ALA A 86 8.41 -24.91 -8.91
CA ALA A 86 7.45 -25.42 -7.94
C ALA A 86 6.01 -25.46 -8.50
N ALA A 87 5.64 -24.47 -9.31
CA ALA A 87 4.36 -24.42 -10.03
C ALA A 87 4.24 -25.57 -11.04
N PHE A 88 5.31 -25.83 -11.80
CA PHE A 88 5.37 -26.94 -12.74
C PHE A 88 5.18 -28.29 -12.04
N LEU A 89 5.93 -28.55 -10.96
CA LEU A 89 5.79 -29.80 -10.20
C LEU A 89 4.40 -29.94 -9.56
N ARG A 90 3.83 -28.86 -9.01
CA ARG A 90 2.46 -28.86 -8.46
C ARG A 90 1.37 -28.92 -9.52
N SER A 91 1.61 -28.52 -10.77
CA SER A 91 0.62 -28.71 -11.84
C SER A 91 0.35 -30.19 -12.14
N LEU A 92 1.31 -31.07 -11.85
CA LEU A 92 1.19 -32.52 -12.06
C LEU A 92 0.52 -33.24 -10.88
N ILE A 93 0.76 -32.79 -9.65
CA ILE A 93 0.32 -33.45 -8.41
C ILE A 93 -0.86 -32.72 -7.74
N GLY A 94 -1.06 -31.44 -8.07
CA GLY A 94 -2.00 -30.53 -7.43
C GLY A 94 -1.42 -29.83 -6.18
N GLY A 95 -2.15 -28.85 -5.67
CA GLY A 95 -1.86 -28.16 -4.41
C GLY A 95 -1.49 -26.68 -4.54
N GLU A 96 -1.59 -25.94 -3.43
CA GLU A 96 -1.29 -24.51 -3.35
C GLU A 96 0.21 -24.22 -3.53
N ILE A 97 0.53 -23.15 -4.26
CA ILE A 97 1.89 -22.65 -4.43
C ILE A 97 2.21 -21.56 -3.41
N LYS A 98 2.64 -21.95 -2.20
CA LYS A 98 2.88 -21.03 -1.06
C LYS A 98 3.76 -19.83 -1.42
N GLU A 99 4.83 -20.04 -2.20
CA GLU A 99 5.72 -18.97 -2.65
C GLU A 99 4.99 -17.93 -3.51
N TYR A 100 4.05 -18.38 -4.36
CA TYR A 100 3.20 -17.48 -5.13
C TYR A 100 2.15 -16.80 -4.26
N VAL A 101 1.59 -17.49 -3.28
CA VAL A 101 0.65 -16.87 -2.32
C VAL A 101 1.33 -15.71 -1.60
N THR A 102 2.49 -15.95 -1.00
CA THR A 102 3.27 -14.89 -0.31
C THR A 102 3.63 -13.75 -1.26
N MET A 103 4.10 -14.05 -2.48
CA MET A 103 4.38 -13.03 -3.50
C MET A 103 3.14 -12.18 -3.82
N MET A 104 1.99 -12.82 -3.97
CA MET A 104 0.73 -12.16 -4.31
C MET A 104 0.17 -11.33 -3.16
N GLU A 105 0.36 -11.75 -1.91
CA GLU A 105 0.04 -10.95 -0.72
C GLU A 105 0.89 -9.67 -0.67
N HIS A 106 2.22 -9.79 -0.84
CA HIS A 106 3.11 -8.63 -0.92
C HIS A 106 2.75 -7.69 -2.06
N SER A 107 2.40 -8.23 -3.22
CA SER A 107 2.03 -7.42 -4.39
C SER A 107 0.72 -6.67 -4.17
N ARG A 108 -0.28 -7.29 -3.54
CA ARG A 108 -1.53 -6.61 -3.17
C ARG A 108 -1.32 -5.53 -2.12
N GLN A 109 -0.48 -5.80 -1.11
CA GLN A 109 -0.14 -4.81 -0.10
C GLN A 109 0.52 -3.58 -0.73
N GLU A 110 1.50 -3.76 -1.61
CA GLU A 110 2.15 -2.65 -2.30
C GLU A 110 1.19 -1.86 -3.20
N ALA A 111 0.31 -2.55 -3.95
CA ALA A 111 -0.69 -1.87 -4.77
C ALA A 111 -1.67 -1.06 -3.91
N LEU A 112 -2.07 -1.59 -2.75
CA LEU A 112 -2.94 -0.91 -1.78
C LEU A 112 -2.28 0.31 -1.16
N GLU A 113 -1.00 0.23 -0.79
CA GLU A 113 -0.23 1.36 -0.25
C GLU A 113 -0.14 2.49 -1.27
N ARG A 114 0.13 2.17 -2.54
CA ARG A 114 0.16 3.15 -3.64
C ARG A 114 -1.22 3.78 -3.91
N LEU A 115 -2.31 3.01 -3.77
CA LEU A 115 -3.68 3.52 -3.84
C LEU A 115 -3.94 4.55 -2.72
N ILE A 116 -3.54 4.21 -1.50
CA ILE A 116 -3.70 5.08 -0.32
C ILE A 116 -2.88 6.36 -0.49
N GLU A 117 -1.64 6.25 -0.96
CA GLU A 117 -0.79 7.40 -1.24
C GLU A 117 -1.39 8.31 -2.31
N HIS A 118 -1.91 7.73 -3.40
CA HIS A 118 -2.62 8.49 -4.43
C HIS A 118 -3.84 9.22 -3.86
N ALA A 119 -4.67 8.55 -3.06
CA ALA A 119 -5.82 9.16 -2.39
C ALA A 119 -5.41 10.31 -1.44
N ARG A 120 -4.35 10.10 -0.65
CA ARG A 120 -3.80 11.14 0.25
C ARG A 120 -3.31 12.36 -0.54
N ASN A 121 -2.60 12.14 -1.64
CA ASN A 121 -2.10 13.22 -2.51
C ASN A 121 -3.25 14.03 -3.15
N MET A 122 -4.43 13.44 -3.29
CA MET A 122 -5.64 14.13 -3.75
C MET A 122 -6.45 14.77 -2.60
N GLY A 123 -5.97 14.70 -1.36
CA GLY A 123 -6.63 15.26 -0.18
C GLY A 123 -7.83 14.45 0.34
N ALA A 124 -7.89 13.16 0.01
CA ALA A 124 -8.92 12.25 0.50
C ALA A 124 -8.55 11.65 1.86
N ASN A 125 -9.58 11.38 2.67
CA ASN A 125 -9.43 10.64 3.93
C ASN A 125 -10.12 9.27 3.90
N ALA A 126 -10.72 8.88 2.76
CA ALA A 126 -11.24 7.54 2.54
C ALA A 126 -11.24 7.15 1.05
N VAL A 127 -11.19 5.85 0.79
CA VAL A 127 -11.42 5.22 -0.51
C VAL A 127 -12.54 4.19 -0.39
N ILE A 128 -13.61 4.40 -1.15
CA ILE A 128 -14.76 3.50 -1.22
C ILE A 128 -14.73 2.68 -2.51
N SER A 129 -15.55 1.63 -2.56
CA SER A 129 -15.66 0.75 -3.74
C SER A 129 -14.31 0.18 -4.17
N THR A 130 -13.40 -0.07 -3.22
CA THR A 130 -12.05 -0.56 -3.51
C THR A 130 -12.11 -1.96 -4.10
N ARG A 131 -11.38 -2.18 -5.20
CA ARG A 131 -11.27 -3.45 -5.91
C ARG A 131 -9.81 -3.75 -6.22
N PHE A 132 -9.53 -5.03 -6.43
CA PHE A 132 -8.29 -5.49 -7.02
C PHE A 132 -8.57 -6.11 -8.38
N ASP A 133 -7.68 -5.85 -9.32
CA ASP A 133 -7.57 -6.56 -10.58
C ASP A 133 -6.15 -7.14 -10.70
N SER A 134 -6.01 -8.18 -11.52
CA SER A 134 -4.73 -8.80 -11.79
C SER A 134 -4.65 -9.31 -13.22
N SER A 135 -3.58 -8.92 -13.92
CA SER A 135 -3.35 -9.29 -15.31
C SER A 135 -1.99 -9.94 -15.48
N GLU A 136 -1.91 -10.98 -16.32
CA GLU A 136 -0.63 -11.53 -16.74
C GLU A 136 -0.08 -10.66 -17.88
N ILE A 137 1.09 -10.05 -17.65
CA ILE A 137 1.79 -9.30 -18.71
C ILE A 137 2.58 -10.27 -19.58
N SER A 138 3.11 -11.33 -18.98
CA SER A 138 3.80 -12.43 -19.66
C SER A 138 3.77 -13.68 -18.78
N ASN A 139 4.30 -14.80 -19.30
CA ASN A 139 4.41 -16.05 -18.55
C ASN A 139 5.21 -15.91 -17.23
N VAL A 140 6.05 -14.88 -17.12
CA VAL A 140 6.94 -14.67 -15.97
C VAL A 140 6.63 -13.40 -15.18
N MET A 141 5.69 -12.56 -15.62
CA MET A 141 5.35 -11.29 -14.98
C MET A 141 3.85 -11.10 -14.83
N GLN A 142 3.46 -10.56 -13.69
CA GLN A 142 2.07 -10.27 -13.37
C GLN A 142 1.93 -8.87 -12.80
N GLU A 143 0.85 -8.21 -13.22
CA GLU A 143 0.36 -6.96 -12.66
C GLU A 143 -0.67 -7.22 -11.56
N ILE A 144 -0.62 -6.39 -10.52
CA ILE A 144 -1.70 -6.21 -9.55
C ILE A 144 -2.08 -4.74 -9.53
N LEU A 145 -3.37 -4.46 -9.74
CA LEU A 145 -3.96 -3.15 -9.69
C LEU A 145 -4.95 -3.08 -8.52
N ALA A 146 -4.80 -2.11 -7.64
CA ALA A 146 -5.82 -1.69 -6.69
C ALA A 146 -6.45 -0.41 -7.20
N TYR A 147 -7.79 -0.28 -7.15
CA TYR A 147 -8.48 0.93 -7.59
C TYR A 147 -9.77 1.18 -6.80
N GLY A 148 -10.24 2.42 -6.78
CA GLY A 148 -11.47 2.81 -6.10
C GLY A 148 -11.81 4.29 -6.30
N THR A 149 -12.71 4.80 -5.46
CA THR A 149 -13.12 6.21 -5.48
C THR A 149 -12.68 6.89 -4.20
N ALA A 150 -11.82 7.90 -4.34
CA ALA A 150 -11.39 8.77 -3.26
C ALA A 150 -12.50 9.75 -2.87
N VAL A 151 -12.74 9.86 -1.56
CA VAL A 151 -13.79 10.70 -0.98
C VAL A 151 -13.29 11.36 0.30
N LYS A 152 -13.95 12.44 0.71
CA LYS A 152 -13.88 12.93 2.09
C LYS A 152 -15.09 12.46 2.87
N VAL A 153 -14.87 11.94 4.06
CA VAL A 153 -15.91 11.53 4.99
C VAL A 153 -15.81 12.24 6.34
N LYS A 154 -16.96 12.40 6.99
CA LYS A 154 -17.08 12.85 8.39
C LYS A 154 -17.85 11.82 9.19
N LYS A 155 -17.50 11.63 10.46
CA LYS A 155 -18.25 10.74 11.37
C LYS A 155 -19.64 11.33 11.61
N LYS A 156 -20.69 10.51 11.52
CA LYS A 156 -22.06 10.91 11.84
C LYS A 156 -22.18 11.18 13.34
N GLU A 157 -22.86 12.26 13.72
CA GLU A 157 -23.22 12.51 15.12
C GLU A 157 -24.19 11.42 15.60
N LYS A 158 -24.06 11.01 16.86
CA LYS A 158 -25.03 10.08 17.45
C LYS A 158 -26.32 10.85 17.71
N GLU A 159 -27.41 10.41 17.10
CA GLU A 159 -28.74 10.81 17.55
C GLU A 159 -28.96 10.23 18.96
N GLU A 160 -28.84 11.06 20.00
CA GLU A 160 -29.33 10.72 21.33
C GLU A 160 -30.85 10.64 21.24
N ASN A 161 -31.39 9.43 21.39
CA ASN A 161 -32.82 9.19 21.46
C ASN A 161 -33.41 9.99 22.64
N VAL A 162 -33.96 11.17 22.35
CA VAL A 162 -34.79 11.91 23.30
C VAL A 162 -36.08 11.10 23.46
N SER A 163 -36.15 10.30 24.52
CA SER A 163 -37.38 9.68 24.97
C SER A 163 -38.33 10.79 25.41
N VAL A 164 -39.24 11.17 24.51
CA VAL A 164 -40.41 11.98 24.85
C VAL A 164 -41.33 11.08 25.66
N ASN A 165 -41.31 11.24 26.98
CA ASN A 165 -42.36 10.70 27.85
C ASN A 165 -43.65 11.45 27.55
N ILE A 166 -44.59 10.78 26.87
CA ILE A 166 -45.99 11.21 26.72
C ILE A 166 -46.78 10.66 27.90
#